data_AF-A0A226DRE0-F1
#
_entry.id   AF-A0A226DRE0-F1
#
_cell.length_a   1.000
_cell.length_b   1.000
_cell.length_c   1.000
_cell.angle_alpha   90.00
_cell.angle_beta   90.00
_cell.angle_gamma   90.00
#
_symmetry.space_group_name_H-M   'P 1'
#
loop_
_entity.id
_entity.type
_entity.pdbx_description
1 polymer ?
#
loop_
_entity_poly.entity_id
_entity_poly.type
_entity_poly.pdbx_seq_one_letter_code
_entity_poly.pdbx_strand_id
1 'polypeptide(L)'
;MKTRKPFDLRKGLFAWNVALAVFSAFGFLRVFSELSDVLSGQNGFHRSICVRDMLNVSTGFWNLALSIFGSSGSFAVQIEPIIRYSSSFNLLVHTFMYIYFALSAIDYKPSRQSAMCLTTLQILQFVIVLGTYGYAIGVKC
;
A
#
# COMPACT_ATOMS: atom_id res chain seq x y z
N MET A 1 5.77 36.20 -13.01
CA MET A 1 4.36 35.76 -13.15
C MET A 1 3.54 36.32 -11.99
N LYS A 2 2.93 37.50 -12.12
CA LYS A 2 2.39 38.28 -10.97
C LYS A 2 0.90 38.69 -11.09
N THR A 3 0.17 38.25 -12.12
CA THR A 3 -1.17 38.79 -12.48
C THR A 3 -2.25 37.76 -12.77
N ARG A 4 -2.07 36.47 -12.44
CA ARG A 4 -3.12 35.44 -12.59
C ARG A 4 -3.72 35.13 -11.22
N LYS A 5 -5.06 35.14 -11.09
CA LYS A 5 -5.74 34.62 -9.89
C LYS A 5 -5.24 33.19 -9.63
N PRO A 6 -4.96 32.79 -8.37
CA PRO A 6 -4.51 31.45 -8.08
C PRO A 6 -5.54 30.47 -8.62
N PHE A 7 -5.07 29.55 -9.45
CA PHE A 7 -5.90 28.52 -10.03
C PHE A 7 -6.49 27.67 -8.89
N ASP A 8 -7.81 27.49 -8.87
CA ASP A 8 -8.55 26.82 -7.79
C ASP A 8 -8.43 25.28 -7.91
N LEU A 9 -7.18 24.78 -8.00
CA LEU A 9 -6.84 23.36 -8.18
C LEU A 9 -7.27 22.51 -7.00
N ARG A 10 -7.70 23.12 -5.90
CA ARG A 10 -8.03 22.46 -4.65
C ARG A 10 -9.17 21.45 -4.79
N LYS A 11 -10.16 21.74 -5.65
CA LYS A 11 -11.24 20.80 -6.01
C LYS A 11 -10.74 19.65 -6.88
N GLY A 12 -9.85 19.94 -7.84
CA GLY A 12 -9.22 18.91 -8.67
C GLY A 12 -8.31 17.99 -7.87
N LEU A 13 -7.52 18.56 -6.95
CA LEU A 13 -6.63 17.83 -6.06
C LEU A 13 -7.41 17.02 -5.03
N PHE A 14 -8.54 17.54 -4.54
CA PHE A 14 -9.47 16.78 -3.71
C PHE A 14 -10.02 15.56 -4.46
N ALA A 15 -10.61 15.77 -5.64
CA ALA A 15 -11.17 14.70 -6.45
C ALA A 15 -10.11 13.66 -6.83
N TRP A 16 -8.90 14.10 -7.15
CA TRP A 16 -7.76 13.23 -7.45
C TRP A 16 -7.34 12.37 -6.26
N ASN A 17 -7.16 12.97 -5.07
CA ASN A 17 -6.80 12.20 -3.86
C ASN A 17 -7.92 11.23 -3.45
N VAL A 18 -9.20 11.60 -3.62
CA VAL A 18 -10.32 10.68 -3.38
C VAL A 18 -10.31 9.52 -4.38
N ALA A 19 -10.09 9.80 -5.67
CA ALA A 19 -10.00 8.76 -6.69
C ALA A 19 -8.86 7.78 -6.40
N LEU A 20 -7.68 8.29 -6.03
CA LEU A 20 -6.55 7.48 -5.60
C LEU A 20 -6.84 6.68 -4.32
N ALA A 21 -7.53 7.27 -3.34
CA ALA A 21 -7.91 6.58 -2.11
C ALA A 21 -8.87 5.41 -2.39
N VAL A 22 -9.90 5.63 -3.21
CA VAL A 22 -10.87 4.59 -3.58
C VAL A 22 -10.18 3.47 -4.37
N PHE A 23 -9.35 3.84 -5.35
CA PHE A 23 -8.58 2.87 -6.13
C PHE A 23 -7.66 2.03 -5.23
N SER A 24 -6.93 2.66 -4.30
CA SER A 24 -6.05 1.98 -3.34
C SER A 24 -6.83 1.08 -2.36
N ALA A 25 -8.03 1.49 -1.93
CA ALA A 25 -8.89 0.70 -1.06
C ALA A 25 -9.39 -0.57 -1.76
N PHE A 26 -9.82 -0.47 -3.03
CA PHE A 26 -10.18 -1.64 -3.82
C PHE A 26 -9.01 -2.60 -4.01
N GLY A 27 -7.81 -2.06 -4.27
CA GLY A 27 -6.59 -2.84 -4.33
C GLY A 27 -6.29 -3.56 -3.03
N PHE A 28 -6.40 -2.85 -1.90
CA PHE A 28 -6.20 -3.45 -0.57
C PHE A 28 -7.16 -4.61 -0.33
N LEU A 29 -8.47 -4.42 -0.52
CA LEU A 29 -9.46 -5.47 -0.25
C LEU A 29 -9.23 -6.74 -1.08
N ARG A 30 -8.82 -6.58 -2.35
CA ARG A 30 -8.52 -7.69 -3.25
C ARG A 30 -7.19 -8.38 -2.93
N VAL A 31 -6.15 -7.63 -2.59
CA VAL A 31 -4.84 -8.22 -2.24
C VAL A 31 -4.90 -8.85 -0.84
N PHE A 32 -5.67 -8.28 0.08
CA PHE A 32 -5.87 -8.78 1.44
C PHE A 32 -6.67 -10.09 1.47
N SER A 33 -7.69 -10.26 0.64
CA SER A 33 -8.44 -11.52 0.58
C SER A 33 -7.54 -12.69 0.18
N GLU A 34 -6.68 -12.49 -0.82
CA GLU A 34 -5.68 -13.49 -1.24
C GLU A 34 -4.67 -13.81 -0.14
N LEU A 35 -4.31 -12.82 0.68
CA LEU A 35 -3.43 -13.01 1.83
C LEU A 35 -4.13 -13.85 2.91
N SER A 36 -5.38 -13.52 3.22
CA SER A 36 -6.19 -14.22 4.22
C SER A 36 -6.45 -15.68 3.85
N ASP A 37 -6.69 -15.96 2.57
CA ASP A 37 -6.92 -17.32 2.07
C ASP A 37 -5.67 -18.19 2.18
N VAL A 38 -4.49 -17.64 1.85
CA VAL A 38 -3.22 -18.36 2.02
C VAL A 38 -2.84 -18.52 3.50
N LEU A 39 -3.19 -17.55 4.34
CA LEU A 39 -2.95 -17.63 5.79
C LEU A 39 -3.84 -18.68 6.46
N SER A 40 -5.07 -18.86 5.96
CA SER A 40 -6.05 -19.80 6.49
C SER A 40 -5.80 -21.26 6.07
N GLY A 41 -4.83 -21.52 5.18
CA GLY A 41 -4.43 -22.86 4.78
C GLY A 41 -3.61 -23.62 5.83
N GLN A 42 -3.45 -24.95 5.64
CA GLN A 42 -2.57 -25.76 6.49
C GLN A 42 -1.10 -25.29 6.35
N ASN A 43 -0.43 -25.04 7.48
CA ASN A 43 0.90 -24.40 7.57
C ASN A 43 0.98 -23.03 6.86
N GLY A 44 -0.12 -22.25 6.90
CA GLY A 44 -0.33 -21.01 6.15
C GLY A 44 0.82 -19.99 6.21
N PHE A 45 1.36 -19.69 7.40
CA PHE A 45 2.44 -18.70 7.55
C PHE A 45 3.78 -19.18 7.00
N HIS A 46 4.07 -20.48 7.10
CA HIS A 46 5.31 -21.04 6.58
C HIS A 46 5.25 -21.16 5.05
N ARG A 47 4.12 -21.62 4.53
CA ARG A 47 3.89 -21.74 3.08
C ARG A 47 3.85 -20.36 2.39
N SER A 48 3.24 -19.35 3.00
CA SER A 48 3.16 -17.99 2.44
C SER A 48 4.51 -17.28 2.35
N ILE A 49 5.54 -17.75 3.04
CA ILE A 49 6.88 -17.16 3.05
C ILE A 49 7.90 -18.01 2.26
N CYS A 50 7.79 -19.34 2.34
CA CYS A 50 8.76 -20.27 1.76
C CYS A 50 8.43 -20.69 0.32
N VAL A 51 7.15 -20.69 -0.08
CA VAL A 51 6.73 -21.16 -1.40
C VAL A 51 6.50 -19.97 -2.33
N ARG A 52 7.25 -19.93 -3.44
CA ARG A 52 7.02 -19.00 -4.55
C ARG A 52 5.80 -19.46 -5.36
N ASP A 53 4.60 -19.11 -4.90
CA ASP A 53 3.39 -19.29 -5.70
C ASP A 53 3.35 -18.24 -6.83
N MET A 54 3.05 -18.70 -8.05
CA MET A 54 2.84 -17.83 -9.22
C MET A 54 1.76 -16.81 -8.90
N LEU A 55 2.11 -15.53 -9.04
CA LEU A 55 1.23 -14.43 -8.70
C LEU A 55 -0.02 -14.46 -9.59
N ASN A 56 -1.21 -14.45 -8.98
CA ASN A 56 -2.46 -14.37 -9.74
C ASN A 56 -2.47 -13.13 -10.63
N VAL A 57 -3.03 -13.22 -11.84
CA VAL A 57 -3.12 -12.10 -12.79
C VAL A 57 -3.78 -10.87 -12.14
N SER A 58 -4.77 -11.11 -11.27
CA SER A 58 -5.43 -10.08 -10.45
C SER A 58 -4.44 -9.35 -9.51
N THR A 59 -3.61 -10.09 -8.78
CA THR A 59 -2.61 -9.53 -7.87
C THR A 59 -1.45 -8.86 -8.63
N GLY A 60 -1.08 -9.41 -9.78
CA GLY A 60 -0.10 -8.81 -10.70
C GLY A 60 -0.55 -7.44 -11.21
N PHE A 61 -1.83 -7.30 -11.57
CA PHE A 61 -2.41 -6.01 -11.96
C PHE A 61 -2.29 -4.96 -10.84
N TRP A 62 -2.65 -5.31 -9.60
CA TRP A 62 -2.59 -4.36 -8.48
C TRP A 62 -1.16 -3.99 -8.06
N ASN A 63 -0.22 -4.94 -8.14
CA ASN A 63 1.19 -4.66 -7.92
C ASN A 63 1.79 -3.76 -9.00
N LEU A 64 1.43 -4.00 -10.26
CA LEU A 64 1.81 -3.13 -11.37
C LEU A 64 1.20 -1.73 -11.22
N ALA A 65 -0.07 -1.65 -10.85
CA ALA A 65 -0.74 -0.37 -10.61
C ALA A 65 -0.05 0.40 -9.48
N LEU A 66 0.27 -0.25 -8.36
CA LEU A 66 1.05 0.36 -7.27
C LEU A 66 2.42 0.85 -7.75
N SER A 67 3.07 0.13 -8.67
CA SER A 67 4.36 0.55 -9.24
C SER A 67 4.26 1.72 -10.23
N ILE A 68 3.10 1.91 -10.88
CA ILE A 68 2.87 3.03 -11.81
C ILE A 68 2.50 4.30 -11.03
N PHE A 69 1.72 4.15 -9.95
CA PHE A 69 1.24 5.27 -9.14
C PHE A 69 2.17 5.62 -7.96
N GLY A 70 2.95 4.66 -7.46
CA GLY A 70 4.00 4.87 -6.47
C GLY A 70 5.33 5.26 -7.13
N SER A 71 6.11 6.12 -6.47
CA SER A 71 7.44 6.52 -6.97
C SER A 71 8.33 5.29 -7.16
N SER A 72 8.59 4.97 -8.43
CA SER A 72 9.72 4.23 -9.01
C SER A 72 10.57 3.36 -8.07
N GLY A 73 10.52 2.04 -8.22
CA GLY A 73 11.61 1.17 -7.72
C GLY A 73 11.37 -0.34 -7.62
N SER A 74 10.14 -0.85 -7.66
CA SER A 74 9.88 -2.25 -7.23
C SER A 74 9.71 -3.27 -8.36
N PHE A 75 10.03 -2.95 -9.61
CA PHE A 75 9.91 -3.90 -10.73
C PHE A 75 10.78 -5.16 -10.57
N ALA A 76 11.91 -5.06 -9.87
CA ALA A 76 12.83 -6.18 -9.66
C ALA A 76 12.42 -7.15 -8.52
N VAL A 77 11.47 -6.77 -7.65
CA VAL A 77 11.13 -7.55 -6.44
C VAL A 77 9.96 -8.51 -6.68
N GLN A 78 9.25 -8.42 -7.82
CA GLN A 78 7.98 -9.11 -8.17
C GLN A 78 7.93 -10.64 -8.06
N ILE A 79 9.04 -11.31 -7.76
CA ILE A 79 9.20 -12.77 -7.78
C ILE A 79 9.18 -13.37 -6.36
N GLU A 80 9.15 -12.56 -5.30
CA GLU A 80 9.21 -13.01 -3.90
C GLU A 80 7.81 -13.15 -3.26
N PRO A 81 7.54 -14.20 -2.45
CA PRO A 81 6.24 -14.41 -1.81
C PRO A 81 5.92 -13.35 -0.73
N ILE A 82 6.97 -12.67 -0.22
CA ILE A 82 6.96 -11.53 0.71
C ILE A 82 6.17 -10.33 0.18
N ILE A 83 5.97 -10.23 -1.14
CA ILE A 83 5.28 -9.11 -1.77
C ILE A 83 3.80 -9.05 -1.39
N ARG A 84 3.18 -10.20 -1.09
CA ARG A 84 1.77 -10.24 -0.65
C ARG A 84 1.56 -9.41 0.62
N TYR A 85 2.50 -9.49 1.56
CA TYR A 85 2.50 -8.69 2.78
C TYR A 85 2.84 -7.23 2.48
N SER A 86 3.94 -6.99 1.75
CA SER A 86 4.39 -5.63 1.40
C SER A 86 3.29 -4.83 0.68
N SER A 87 2.68 -5.39 -0.36
CA SER A 87 1.62 -4.73 -1.13
C SER A 87 0.35 -4.51 -0.33
N SER A 88 -0.07 -5.47 0.51
CA SER A 88 -1.25 -5.31 1.37
C SER A 88 -1.10 -4.13 2.33
N PHE A 89 0.01 -4.09 3.07
CA PHE A 89 0.24 -3.02 4.04
C PHE A 89 0.53 -1.68 3.35
N ASN A 90 1.21 -1.68 2.21
CA ASN A 90 1.50 -0.46 1.47
C ASN A 90 0.24 0.17 0.86
N LEU A 91 -0.65 -0.63 0.26
CA LEU A 91 -1.95 -0.17 -0.25
C LEU A 91 -2.85 0.32 0.88
N LEU A 92 -2.81 -0.32 2.05
CA LEU A 92 -3.54 0.13 3.23
C LEU A 92 -3.06 1.51 3.70
N VAL A 93 -1.75 1.67 3.86
CA VAL A 93 -1.14 2.93 4.29
C VAL A 93 -1.42 4.06 3.29
N HIS A 94 -1.30 3.77 1.99
CA HIS A 94 -1.61 4.74 0.93
C HIS A 94 -3.08 5.14 0.93
N THR A 95 -4.00 4.21 1.20
CA THR A 95 -5.43 4.53 1.36
C THR A 95 -5.61 5.57 2.46
N PHE A 96 -5.02 5.36 3.64
CA PHE A 96 -5.12 6.33 4.74
C PHE A 96 -4.42 7.66 4.43
N MET A 97 -3.27 7.64 3.75
CA MET A 97 -2.52 8.83 3.38
C MET A 97 -3.29 9.70 2.38
N TYR A 98 -3.89 9.10 1.35
CA TYR A 98 -4.68 9.82 0.37
C TYR A 98 -5.98 10.37 0.96
N ILE A 99 -6.61 9.64 1.89
CA ILE A 99 -7.75 10.16 2.67
C ILE A 99 -7.33 11.39 3.46
N TYR A 100 -6.15 11.38 4.09
CA TYR A 100 -5.62 12.54 4.81
C TYR A 100 -5.37 13.76 3.90
N PHE A 101 -4.81 13.55 2.71
CA PHE A 101 -4.61 14.62 1.73
C PHE A 101 -5.92 15.14 1.14
N ALA A 102 -6.91 14.27 0.93
CA ALA A 102 -8.26 14.66 0.55
C ALA A 102 -8.91 15.54 1.64
N LEU A 103 -8.82 15.14 2.91
CA LEU A 103 -9.36 15.91 4.03
C LEU A 103 -8.65 17.27 4.19
N SER A 104 -7.32 17.31 4.00
CA SER A 104 -6.55 18.55 4.03
C SER A 104 -6.96 19.54 2.92
N ALA A 105 -7.50 19.05 1.80
CA ALA A 105 -8.02 19.91 0.74
C ALA A 105 -9.36 20.59 1.10
N ILE A 106 -10.04 20.22 2.19
CA ILE A 106 -11.32 20.82 2.62
C ILE A 106 -11.10 22.01 3.60
N ASP A 107 -9.87 22.52 3.78
CA ASP A 107 -9.51 23.54 4.80
C ASP A 107 -9.66 23.03 6.24
N TYR A 108 -9.92 21.73 6.39
CA TYR A 108 -9.86 21.11 7.70
C TYR A 108 -8.39 21.07 8.11
N LYS A 109 -8.01 21.88 9.11
CA LYS A 109 -6.67 21.84 9.70
C LYS A 109 -6.41 20.41 10.16
N PRO A 110 -5.58 19.63 9.46
CA PRO A 110 -5.40 18.24 9.81
C PRO A 110 -4.76 18.17 11.19
N SER A 111 -5.34 17.38 12.10
CA SER A 111 -4.81 17.26 13.44
C SER A 111 -3.41 16.63 13.37
N ARG A 112 -2.50 17.13 14.21
CA ARG A 112 -1.12 16.60 14.31
C ARG A 112 -1.10 15.10 14.61
N GLN A 113 -2.14 14.61 15.28
CA GLN A 113 -2.33 13.19 15.60
C GLN A 113 -2.55 12.33 14.36
N SER A 114 -3.32 12.80 13.36
CA SER A 114 -3.56 12.06 12.12
C SER A 114 -2.28 11.86 11.31
N ALA A 115 -1.43 12.89 11.24
CA ALA A 115 -0.12 12.80 10.58
C ALA A 115 0.84 11.86 11.33
N MET A 116 0.79 11.87 12.67
CA MET A 116 1.57 10.97 13.52
C MET A 116 1.12 9.50 13.36
N CYS A 117 -0.19 9.24 13.27
CA CYS A 117 -0.74 7.91 13.01
C CYS A 117 -0.32 7.35 11.64
N LEU A 118 -0.27 8.21 10.61
CA LEU A 118 0.23 7.79 9.29
C LEU A 118 1.70 7.41 9.31
N THR A 119 2.52 8.14 10.07
CA THR A 119 3.95 7.82 10.21
C THR A 119 4.16 6.56 11.06
N THR A 120 3.35 6.30 12.09
CA THR A 120 3.41 5.02 12.82
C THR A 120 3.01 3.84 11.93
N LEU A 121 1.98 4.00 11.10
CA LEU A 121 1.57 2.99 10.12
C LEU A 121 2.64 2.76 9.05
N GLN A 122 3.33 3.81 8.59
CA GLN A 122 4.46 3.69 7.67
C GLN A 122 5.64 2.95 8.29
N ILE A 123 5.97 3.18 9.56
CA ILE A 123 7.04 2.45 10.25
C ILE A 123 6.65 0.97 10.41
N LEU A 124 5.39 0.70 10.76
CA LEU A 124 4.88 -0.65 10.89
C LEU A 124 5.04 -1.46 9.59
N GLN A 125 4.83 -0.83 8.43
CA GLN A 125 5.01 -1.46 7.13
C GLN A 125 6.46 -1.98 6.93
N PHE A 126 7.47 -1.23 7.37
CA PHE A 126 8.88 -1.62 7.24
C PHE A 126 9.24 -2.72 8.23
N VAL A 127 8.70 -2.67 9.45
CA VAL A 127 8.94 -3.70 10.48
C VAL A 127 8.39 -5.05 10.02
N ILE A 128 7.20 -5.09 9.44
CA ILE A 128 6.58 -6.33 8.93
C ILE A 128 7.40 -6.91 7.77
N VAL A 129 7.87 -6.06 6.85
CA VAL A 129 8.73 -6.50 5.73
C VAL A 129 10.06 -7.07 6.23
N LEU A 130 10.72 -6.39 7.17
CA LEU A 130 11.97 -6.89 7.75
C LEU A 130 11.78 -8.18 8.56
N GLY A 131 10.68 -8.30 9.30
CA GLY A 131 10.36 -9.49 10.09
C GLY A 131 10.10 -10.72 9.21
N THR A 132 9.34 -10.56 8.12
CA THR A 132 9.10 -11.63 7.15
C THR A 132 10.38 -12.03 6.42
N TYR A 133 11.24 -11.07 6.08
CA TYR A 133 12.56 -11.34 5.49
C TYR A 133 13.50 -12.10 6.45
N GLY A 134 13.57 -11.68 7.71
CA GLY A 134 14.35 -12.36 8.74
C GLY A 134 13.87 -13.78 9.01
N TYR A 135 12.55 -14.00 8.99
CA TYR A 135 11.96 -15.34 9.13
C TYR A 135 12.30 -16.24 7.93
N ALA A 136 12.24 -15.73 6.70
CA ALA A 136 12.62 -16.49 5.51
C ALA A 136 14.07 -17.01 5.61
N ILE A 137 15.02 -16.14 6.00
CA ILE A 137 16.43 -16.50 6.19
C ILE A 137 16.60 -17.51 7.35
N GLY A 138 15.89 -17.29 8.46
CA GLY A 138 16.00 -18.14 9.65
C GLY A 138 15.50 -19.57 9.44
N VAL A 139 14.46 -19.74 8.63
CA VAL A 139 13.88 -21.06 8.33
C VAL A 139 14.53 -21.71 7.10
N LYS A 140 15.48 -21.02 6.44
CA LYS A 140 16.15 -21.47 5.20
C LYS A 140 15.13 -21.88 4.12
N CYS A 141 14.19 -20.98 3.89
CA CYS A 141 13.63 -20.81 2.57
C CYS A 141 14.75 -20.29 1.63
#